data_AF-A0A924BSL3-F1
#
_entry.id   AF-A0A924BSL3-F1
#
_cell.length_a   1.000
_cell.length_b   1.000
_cell.length_c   1.000
_cell.angle_alpha   90.00
_cell.angle_beta   90.00
_cell.angle_gamma   90.00
#
_symmetry.space_group_name_H-M   'P 1'
#
loop_
_entity.id
_entity.type
_entity.pdbx_description
1 polymer ?
#
loop_
_entity_poly.entity_id
_entity_poly.type
_entity_poly.pdbx_seq_one_letter_code
_entity_poly.pdbx_strand_id
1 'polypeptide(L)'
;MKRLLFIGLLLLSCSAIRAQSQDKKTQKYYANNPVWIEMMKDPNVNFFEVNAAFEQYWAKREKPELENEEAGEHKEEERSFLSKLLKSEKEEQAERNEYAFAYKQYLKWRIEVEPFVQPDGRILSAEEQHEVWEKSR
;
A
#
# COMPACT_ATOMS: atom_id res chain seq x y z
N MET A 1 38.97 -0.77 32.93
CA MET A 1 37.52 -1.02 32.80
C MET A 1 36.76 0.17 32.19
N LYS A 2 36.92 1.41 32.66
CA LYS A 2 36.25 2.60 32.07
C LYS A 2 36.56 2.85 30.58
N ARG A 3 37.77 2.55 30.11
CA ARG A 3 38.16 2.70 28.68
C ARG A 3 37.55 1.64 27.75
N LEU A 4 37.19 0.46 28.27
CA LEU A 4 36.54 -0.61 27.50
C LEU A 4 35.02 -0.33 27.32
N LEU A 5 34.40 0.32 28.31
CA LEU A 5 32.99 0.77 28.23
C LEU A 5 32.78 1.86 27.15
N PHE A 6 33.75 2.74 26.93
CA PHE A 6 33.66 3.79 25.89
C PHE A 6 33.77 3.24 24.45
N ILE A 7 34.52 2.15 24.23
CA ILE A 7 34.67 1.53 22.90
C ILE A 7 33.39 0.75 22.51
N GLY A 8 32.72 0.11 23.48
CA GLY A 8 31.42 -0.54 23.24
C GLY A 8 30.30 0.44 22.87
N LEU A 9 30.30 1.65 23.44
CA LEU A 9 29.32 2.69 23.13
C LEU A 9 29.49 3.27 21.71
N LEU A 10 30.73 3.38 21.22
CA LEU A 10 31.04 3.90 19.88
C LEU A 10 30.67 2.92 18.75
N LEU A 11 30.73 1.62 19.01
CA LEU A 11 30.36 0.58 18.05
C LEU A 11 28.83 0.42 17.91
N LEU A 12 28.03 0.79 18.92
CA LEU A 12 26.56 0.77 18.82
C LEU A 12 25.99 1.88 17.93
N SER A 13 26.68 3.02 17.82
CA SER A 13 26.19 4.17 17.04
C SER A 13 26.24 4.01 15.52
N CYS A 14 27.06 3.08 14.99
CA CYS A 14 27.26 2.98 13.53
C CYS A 14 26.16 2.17 12.81
N SER A 15 25.32 1.43 13.54
CA SER A 15 24.27 0.57 12.97
C SER A 15 23.00 1.33 12.58
N ALA A 16 22.71 2.46 13.22
CA ALA A 16 21.46 3.21 13.03
C ALA A 16 21.36 3.91 11.65
N ILE A 17 22.49 4.21 11.01
CA ILE A 17 22.52 4.96 9.74
C ILE A 17 22.06 4.10 8.55
N ARG A 18 22.26 2.77 8.60
CA ARG A 18 21.91 1.87 7.50
C ARG A 18 20.41 1.61 7.39
N ALA A 19 19.68 1.58 8.50
CA ALA A 19 18.23 1.33 8.51
C ALA A 19 17.44 2.46 7.82
N GLN A 20 17.87 3.72 7.98
CA GLN A 20 17.17 4.87 7.41
C GLN A 20 17.29 5.01 5.88
N SER A 21 18.33 4.44 5.26
CA SER A 21 18.50 4.54 3.80
C SER A 21 17.69 3.49 3.05
N GLN A 22 17.45 2.32 3.65
CA GLN A 22 16.63 1.26 3.05
C GLN A 22 15.16 1.68 3.03
N ASP A 23 14.67 2.27 4.11
CA ASP A 23 13.29 2.72 4.26
C ASP A 23 12.90 3.75 3.18
N LYS A 24 13.74 4.76 2.93
CA LYS A 24 13.50 5.76 1.85
C LYS A 24 13.45 5.15 0.45
N LYS A 25 14.28 4.13 0.18
CA LYS A 25 14.30 3.46 -1.13
C LYS A 25 13.02 2.65 -1.33
N THR A 26 12.61 1.88 -0.31
CA THR A 26 11.35 1.14 -0.31
C THR A 26 10.16 2.08 -0.44
N GLN A 27 10.17 3.20 0.27
CA GLN A 27 9.10 4.18 0.20
C GLN A 27 8.94 4.76 -1.22
N LYS A 28 10.06 5.13 -1.84
CA LYS A 28 10.07 5.60 -3.23
C LYS A 28 9.60 4.51 -4.19
N TYR A 29 9.93 3.25 -3.94
CA TYR A 29 9.51 2.14 -4.78
C TYR A 29 7.99 1.95 -4.75
N TYR A 30 7.39 1.88 -3.56
CA TYR A 30 5.93 1.76 -3.38
C TYR A 30 5.16 2.96 -3.95
N ALA A 31 5.68 4.17 -3.78
CA ALA A 31 5.03 5.37 -4.33
C ALA A 31 4.94 5.37 -5.88
N ASN A 32 5.80 4.63 -6.57
CA ASN A 32 5.88 4.65 -8.03
C ASN A 32 5.41 3.35 -8.69
N ASN A 33 5.16 2.27 -7.93
CA ASN A 33 4.82 0.96 -8.49
C ASN A 33 3.61 0.39 -7.73
N PRO A 34 2.57 -0.12 -8.42
CA PRO A 34 1.37 -0.67 -7.79
C PRO A 34 1.62 -2.09 -7.26
N VAL A 35 2.71 -2.30 -6.51
CA VAL A 35 3.16 -3.63 -6.07
C VAL A 35 2.20 -4.29 -5.08
N TRP A 36 1.37 -3.48 -4.40
CA TRP A 36 0.30 -3.96 -3.54
C TRP A 36 -0.67 -4.92 -4.28
N ILE A 37 -0.81 -4.78 -5.60
CA ILE A 37 -1.65 -5.67 -6.43
C ILE A 37 -1.13 -7.11 -6.42
N GLU A 38 0.18 -7.29 -6.61
CA GLU A 38 0.80 -8.62 -6.60
C GLU A 38 0.98 -9.14 -5.18
N MET A 39 1.27 -8.25 -4.23
CA MET A 39 1.45 -8.60 -2.82
C MET A 39 0.19 -9.26 -2.23
N MET A 40 -1.02 -8.79 -2.57
CA MET A 40 -2.27 -9.41 -2.12
C MET A 40 -2.48 -10.85 -2.60
N LYS A 41 -1.77 -11.28 -3.66
CA LYS A 41 -1.85 -12.65 -4.17
C LYS A 41 -0.94 -13.61 -3.41
N ASP A 42 0.01 -13.10 -2.64
CA ASP A 42 0.93 -13.91 -1.85
C ASP A 42 0.25 -14.35 -0.54
N PRO A 43 0.06 -15.66 -0.30
CA PRO A 43 -0.58 -16.17 0.91
C PRO A 43 0.23 -15.91 2.19
N ASN A 44 1.53 -15.59 2.09
CA ASN A 44 2.41 -15.34 3.23
C ASN A 44 2.72 -13.85 3.44
N VAL A 45 2.02 -12.96 2.71
CA VAL A 45 2.30 -11.54 2.77
C VAL A 45 1.99 -10.95 4.16
N ASN A 46 2.80 -10.00 4.59
CA ASN A 46 2.51 -9.23 5.78
C ASN A 46 1.47 -8.14 5.47
N PHE A 47 0.40 -8.11 6.27
CA PHE A 47 -0.70 -7.16 6.12
C PHE A 47 -0.24 -5.70 6.12
N PHE A 48 0.66 -5.34 7.04
CA PHE A 48 1.14 -3.97 7.18
C PHE A 48 1.99 -3.54 5.98
N GLU A 49 2.73 -4.46 5.37
CA GLU A 49 3.50 -4.17 4.17
C GLU A 49 2.60 -3.88 2.97
N VAL A 50 1.53 -4.68 2.77
CA VAL A 50 0.53 -4.41 1.72
C VAL A 50 -0.13 -3.06 1.96
N ASN A 51 -0.52 -2.77 3.21
CA ASN A 51 -1.16 -1.51 3.55
C ASN A 51 -0.24 -0.31 3.30
N ALA A 52 1.03 -0.40 3.71
CA ALA A 52 2.02 0.63 3.45
C ALA A 52 2.25 0.84 1.95
N ALA A 53 2.36 -0.24 1.18
CA ALA A 53 2.54 -0.15 -0.27
C ALA A 53 1.33 0.50 -0.97
N PHE A 54 0.11 0.14 -0.55
CA PHE A 54 -1.12 0.73 -1.04
C PHE A 54 -1.20 2.23 -0.69
N GLU A 55 -1.03 2.59 0.58
CA GLU A 55 -1.13 3.97 1.04
C GLU A 55 -0.11 4.88 0.35
N GLN A 56 1.14 4.41 0.20
CA GLN A 56 2.17 5.20 -0.45
C GLN A 56 1.95 5.36 -1.95
N TYR A 57 1.43 4.33 -2.63
CA TYR A 57 1.05 4.43 -4.03
C TYR A 57 -0.07 5.47 -4.21
N TRP A 58 -1.09 5.46 -3.34
CA TRP A 58 -2.21 6.41 -3.45
C TRP A 58 -1.97 7.77 -2.76
N ALA A 59 -0.88 7.97 -2.02
CA ALA A 59 -0.62 9.20 -1.26
C ALA A 59 -0.55 10.47 -2.12
N LYS A 60 -0.19 10.34 -3.40
CA LYS A 60 -0.08 11.45 -4.36
C LYS A 60 -1.05 11.30 -5.54
N ARG A 61 -2.02 10.40 -5.43
CA ARG A 61 -2.98 10.08 -6.49
C ARG A 61 -4.38 10.25 -5.96
N GLU A 62 -5.28 10.75 -6.79
CA GLU A 62 -6.70 10.69 -6.47
C GLU A 62 -7.17 9.24 -6.53
N LYS A 63 -7.92 8.81 -5.52
CA LYS A 63 -8.46 7.46 -5.44
C LYS A 63 -9.55 7.29 -6.52
N PRO A 64 -9.69 6.10 -7.13
CA PRO A 64 -10.75 5.86 -8.09
C PRO A 64 -12.11 6.05 -7.43
N GLU A 65 -13.05 6.62 -8.18
CA GLU A 65 -14.45 6.68 -7.74
C GLU A 65 -14.99 5.24 -7.67
N LEU A 66 -15.35 4.81 -6.47
CA LEU A 66 -16.10 3.58 -6.30
C LEU A 66 -17.51 3.91 -6.79
N GLU A 67 -17.84 3.51 -8.02
CA GLU A 67 -19.14 3.73 -8.68
C GLU A 67 -20.29 3.77 -7.65
N ASN A 68 -20.73 4.97 -7.32
CA ASN A 68 -22.15 5.20 -7.21
C ASN A 68 -22.60 5.33 -8.67
N GLU A 69 -23.49 4.45 -9.11
CA GLU A 69 -24.21 4.61 -10.37
C GLU A 69 -24.76 6.05 -10.43
N GLU A 70 -24.13 6.93 -11.22
CA GLU A 70 -24.60 8.25 -11.69
C GLU A 70 -23.41 9.23 -11.78
N ALA A 71 -22.81 9.35 -12.96
CA ALA A 71 -22.11 10.57 -13.35
C ALA A 71 -22.19 10.73 -14.86
N GLY A 72 -23.26 11.41 -15.29
CA GLY A 72 -23.51 11.78 -16.66
C GLY A 72 -22.80 13.06 -17.11
N GLU A 73 -22.78 13.18 -18.43
CA GLU A 73 -22.76 14.38 -19.28
C GLU A 73 -21.46 15.21 -19.44
N HIS A 74 -20.91 15.05 -20.65
CA HIS A 74 -19.90 15.89 -21.29
C HIS A 74 -20.39 17.33 -21.54
N LYS A 75 -19.53 18.33 -21.27
CA LYS A 75 -19.61 19.67 -21.86
C LYS A 75 -18.29 20.02 -22.55
N GLU A 76 -18.39 20.55 -23.77
CA GLU A 76 -17.38 20.35 -24.82
C GLU A 76 -16.99 21.63 -25.57
N GLU A 77 -16.79 22.79 -24.92
CA GLU A 77 -16.63 24.05 -25.70
C GLU A 77 -15.39 24.93 -25.42
N GLU A 78 -14.53 24.65 -24.42
CA GLU A 78 -13.35 25.52 -24.13
C GLU A 78 -11.97 24.88 -24.43
N ARG A 79 -11.89 24.07 -25.49
CA ARG A 79 -10.85 23.03 -25.65
C ARG A 79 -9.42 23.46 -26.01
N SER A 80 -9.11 24.70 -26.38
CA SER A 80 -7.77 24.96 -26.96
C SER A 80 -6.64 25.05 -25.92
N PHE A 81 -6.78 25.87 -24.87
CA PHE A 81 -5.79 25.97 -23.78
C PHE A 81 -5.97 24.90 -22.71
N LEU A 82 -7.22 24.49 -22.47
CA LEU A 82 -7.54 23.40 -21.56
C LEU A 82 -7.14 22.04 -22.12
N SER A 83 -6.97 21.84 -23.44
CA SER A 83 -6.63 20.52 -24.02
C SER A 83 -5.37 19.88 -23.44
N LYS A 84 -4.33 20.67 -23.10
CA LYS A 84 -3.10 20.14 -22.51
C LYS A 84 -3.29 19.73 -21.05
N LEU A 85 -4.06 20.51 -20.29
CA LEU A 85 -4.41 20.19 -18.91
C LEU A 85 -5.39 19.01 -18.85
N LEU A 86 -6.38 18.99 -19.74
CA LEU A 86 -7.31 17.88 -19.97
C LEU A 86 -6.59 16.62 -20.45
N LYS A 87 -5.46 16.74 -21.15
CA LYS A 87 -4.68 15.57 -21.59
C LYS A 87 -3.98 14.92 -20.41
N SER A 88 -3.32 15.69 -19.54
CA SER A 88 -2.76 15.17 -18.29
C SER A 88 -3.86 14.64 -17.36
N GLU A 89 -4.99 15.34 -17.23
CA GLU A 89 -6.12 14.88 -16.43
C GLU A 89 -6.74 13.58 -16.99
N LYS A 90 -6.88 13.45 -18.32
CA LYS A 90 -7.36 12.22 -18.97
C LYS A 90 -6.38 11.06 -18.86
N GLU A 91 -5.07 11.32 -18.97
CA GLU A 91 -4.04 10.31 -18.76
C GLU A 91 -4.04 9.84 -17.31
N GLU A 92 -4.10 10.76 -16.34
CA GLU A 92 -4.27 10.43 -14.92
C GLU A 92 -5.58 9.70 -14.66
N GLN A 93 -6.68 10.05 -15.33
CA GLN A 93 -7.98 9.39 -15.18
C GLN A 93 -7.98 8.00 -15.83
N ALA A 94 -7.27 7.81 -16.93
CA ALA A 94 -7.05 6.50 -17.54
C ALA A 94 -6.22 5.60 -16.62
N GLU A 95 -5.14 6.13 -16.02
CA GLU A 95 -4.35 5.41 -15.01
C GLU A 95 -5.18 5.07 -13.75
N ARG A 96 -6.05 5.97 -13.30
CA ARG A 96 -7.00 5.68 -12.19
C ARG A 96 -7.95 4.55 -12.56
N ASN A 97 -8.53 4.62 -13.75
CA ASN A 97 -9.47 3.61 -14.23
C ASN A 97 -8.80 2.26 -14.44
N GLU A 98 -7.52 2.23 -14.83
CA GLU A 98 -6.73 1.01 -14.96
C GLU A 98 -6.69 0.21 -13.65
N TYR A 99 -6.45 0.90 -12.53
CA TYR A 99 -6.35 0.26 -11.21
C TYR A 99 -7.64 0.30 -10.38
N ALA A 100 -8.75 0.83 -10.90
CA ALA A 100 -10.03 0.91 -10.19
C ALA A 100 -10.53 -0.47 -9.72
N PHE A 101 -10.41 -1.49 -10.58
CA PHE A 101 -10.76 -2.86 -10.22
C PHE A 101 -9.85 -3.41 -9.13
N ALA A 102 -8.53 -3.23 -9.26
CA ALA A 102 -7.57 -3.66 -8.25
C ALA A 102 -7.81 -2.94 -6.91
N TYR A 103 -8.17 -1.66 -6.94
CA TYR A 103 -8.50 -0.87 -5.76
C TYR A 103 -9.71 -1.47 -5.02
N LYS A 104 -10.78 -1.83 -5.76
CA LYS A 104 -11.94 -2.55 -5.19
C LYS A 104 -11.52 -3.89 -4.58
N GLN A 105 -10.66 -4.65 -5.26
CA GLN A 105 -10.14 -5.92 -4.74
C GLN A 105 -9.36 -5.72 -3.44
N TYR A 106 -8.52 -4.68 -3.34
CA TYR A 106 -7.80 -4.37 -2.11
C TYR A 106 -8.73 -4.04 -0.95
N LEU A 107 -9.77 -3.23 -1.18
CA LEU A 107 -10.72 -2.91 -0.11
C LEU A 107 -11.43 -4.16 0.42
N LYS A 108 -11.84 -5.04 -0.49
CA LYS A 108 -12.44 -6.33 -0.15
C LYS A 108 -11.45 -7.21 0.63
N TRP A 109 -10.26 -7.41 0.08
CA TRP A 109 -9.19 -8.20 0.70
C TRP A 109 -8.90 -7.70 2.12
N ARG A 110 -8.76 -6.38 2.30
CA ARG A 110 -8.49 -5.77 3.61
C ARG A 110 -9.57 -6.14 4.63
N ILE A 111 -10.84 -6.00 4.27
CA ILE A 111 -11.97 -6.35 5.16
C ILE A 111 -11.97 -7.85 5.50
N GLU A 112 -11.64 -8.70 4.53
CA GLU A 112 -11.61 -10.15 4.71
C GLU A 112 -10.48 -10.61 5.63
N VAL A 113 -9.28 -10.03 5.48
CA VAL A 113 -8.10 -10.46 6.23
C VAL A 113 -7.93 -9.77 7.58
N GLU A 114 -8.40 -8.53 7.73
CA GLU A 114 -8.21 -7.70 8.93
C GLU A 114 -8.60 -8.40 10.25
N PRO A 115 -9.71 -9.16 10.35
CA PRO A 115 -10.05 -9.92 11.55
C PRO A 115 -9.03 -11.00 11.95
N PHE A 116 -8.21 -11.44 10.99
CA PHE A 116 -7.24 -12.52 11.14
C PHE A 116 -5.79 -12.02 11.22
N VAL A 117 -5.58 -10.70 11.23
CA VAL A 117 -4.26 -10.09 11.35
C VAL A 117 -3.76 -10.18 12.79
N GLN A 118 -2.55 -10.71 12.94
CA GLN A 118 -1.84 -10.77 14.21
C GLN A 118 -1.11 -9.45 14.51
N PRO A 119 -0.67 -9.20 15.76
CA PRO A 119 0.01 -7.95 16.12
C PRO A 119 1.30 -7.65 15.34
N ASP A 120 1.95 -8.68 14.78
CA ASP A 120 3.14 -8.57 13.94
C ASP A 120 2.83 -8.38 12.44
N GLY A 121 1.54 -8.34 12.08
CA GLY A 121 1.07 -8.17 10.70
C GLY A 121 0.93 -9.47 9.93
N ARG A 122 1.24 -10.63 10.54
CA ARG A 122 0.99 -11.93 9.92
C ARG A 122 -0.52 -12.17 9.82
N ILE A 123 -0.97 -12.69 8.69
CA ILE A 123 -2.37 -13.09 8.49
C ILE A 123 -2.47 -14.59 8.84
N LEU A 124 -3.44 -14.97 9.68
CA LEU A 124 -3.67 -16.39 9.97
C LEU A 124 -4.11 -17.13 8.70
N SER A 125 -3.52 -18.30 8.45
CA SER A 125 -3.95 -19.16 7.34
C SER A 125 -5.35 -19.73 7.60
N ALA A 126 -6.01 -20.22 6.55
CA ALA A 126 -7.32 -20.85 6.69
C ALA A 126 -7.32 -22.05 7.68
N GLU A 127 -6.22 -22.80 7.71
CA GLU A 127 -6.03 -23.91 8.64
C GLU A 127 -5.89 -23.42 10.09
N GLU A 128 -5.07 -22.38 10.30
CA GLU A 128 -4.88 -21.77 11.62
C GLU A 128 -6.17 -21.14 12.14
N GLN A 129 -6.94 -20.50 11.26
CA GLN A 129 -8.26 -19.99 11.58
C GLN A 129 -9.14 -21.15 12.06
N HIS A 130 -9.26 -22.23 11.29
CA HIS A 130 -10.09 -23.38 11.66
C HIS A 130 -9.71 -23.97 13.04
N GLU A 131 -8.42 -24.07 13.36
CA GLU A 131 -7.97 -24.52 14.68
C GLU A 131 -8.43 -23.60 15.82
N VAL A 132 -8.39 -22.28 15.63
CA VAL A 132 -8.88 -21.32 16.63
C VAL A 132 -10.38 -21.51 16.86
N TRP A 133 -11.15 -21.73 15.78
CA TRP A 133 -12.58 -22.03 15.87
C TRP A 133 -12.85 -23.32 16.65
N GLU A 134 -12.17 -24.41 16.33
CA GLU A 134 -12.33 -25.70 17.05
C GLU A 134 -11.95 -25.61 18.54
N LYS A 135 -10.90 -24.85 18.89
CA LYS A 135 -10.51 -24.64 20.30
C LYS A 135 -11.50 -23.78 21.09
N SER A 136 -12.33 -23.00 20.42
CA SER A 136 -13.33 -22.11 21.04
C SER A 136 -14.70 -22.76 21.24
N ARG A 137 -14.89 -23.98 20.74
CA ARG A 137 -16.08 -24.82 20.96
C ARG A 137 -15.95 -25.58 22.28
#